data_AF-A0A368W5Z3-F1
#
_entry.id   AF-A0A368W5Z3-F1
#
_cell.length_a   1.000
_cell.length_b   1.000
_cell.length_c   1.000
_cell.angle_alpha   90.00
_cell.angle_beta   90.00
_cell.angle_gamma   90.00
#
_symmetry.space_group_name_H-M   'P 1'
#
loop_
_entity.id
_entity.type
_entity.pdbx_description
1 polymer ?
#
loop_
_entity_poly.entity_id
_entity_poly.type
_entity_poly.pdbx_seq_one_letter_code
_entity_poly.pdbx_strand_id
1 'polypeptide(L)'
;MPRVISRYYRLGFRDGSRRGYAAGFADSLEAGRQAGKNAFHMPFEGTSIIIPTYNQRKYLMECISSIRKYTRIPYELIVIDNGSTDGTVEKLRAKFDGIRIRRNTENLGFAKAVNQGLMMARGTTLLLLNNDTVVTKNWLENLLACLRSNPDFGLVGPVSNRIGGEQRIKTSYRSIQQMKVFARSINRRSPERWKRAERVMGFCLLFTRDMFRKLGYFDEGFNIGNCEDTDYGMRARLLGSELVIAGDTFVHHYGSVSIRAIGKIFAGIYAENKRYLSAKWEGYSMLKEEISRLAQGTSLTTANLYPSHVTVKGADGSIYWIEDEIRHRIETADGFDGVRLSVVDLRSWTEGADISGADVRNRLDLLNQPGASPSMGTLVQTPDGQVYQVHNRGLRRLANWKTMESWHMVERIQVPISWEEKAGFGEFLPIVSPPMIHSLEL
;
A
#
# COMPACT_ATOMS: atom_id res chain seq x y z
N MET A 1 20.21 72.27 3.02
CA MET A 1 18.76 71.98 2.90
C MET A 1 18.55 70.98 1.75
N PRO A 2 17.53 70.10 1.82
CA PRO A 2 17.60 68.63 1.65
C PRO A 2 17.35 68.16 0.20
N ARG A 3 17.89 67.00 -0.25
CA ARG A 3 17.37 65.60 -0.13
C ARG A 3 16.04 65.35 -0.89
N VAL A 4 15.95 64.16 -1.48
CA VAL A 4 14.74 63.44 -1.95
C VAL A 4 14.40 63.52 -3.46
N ILE A 5 15.18 62.82 -4.28
CA ILE A 5 14.63 62.04 -5.42
C ILE A 5 15.01 60.58 -5.14
N SER A 6 14.37 60.01 -4.11
CA SER A 6 13.19 59.17 -4.19
C SER A 6 13.56 57.69 -4.32
N ARG A 7 13.78 57.13 -3.13
CA ARG A 7 13.81 55.71 -2.77
C ARG A 7 12.59 54.93 -3.31
N TYR A 8 11.53 55.61 -3.77
CA TYR A 8 10.29 55.01 -4.28
C TYR A 8 10.43 54.36 -5.67
N TYR A 9 11.33 54.83 -6.55
CA TYR A 9 11.50 54.21 -7.88
C TYR A 9 12.18 52.83 -7.80
N ARG A 10 13.13 52.62 -6.88
CA ARG A 10 13.75 51.30 -6.65
C ARG A 10 12.89 50.36 -5.80
N LEU A 11 11.99 50.89 -4.98
CA LEU A 11 11.02 50.09 -4.22
C LEU A 11 9.89 49.60 -5.13
N GLY A 12 9.30 50.45 -5.98
CA GLY A 12 8.25 50.05 -6.92
C GLY A 12 8.67 48.98 -7.93
N PHE A 13 9.92 49.01 -8.40
CA PHE A 13 10.47 47.97 -9.30
C PHE A 13 10.78 46.64 -8.57
N ARG A 14 11.23 46.70 -7.31
CA ARG A 14 11.46 45.50 -6.47
C ARG A 14 10.18 44.89 -5.93
N ASP A 15 9.17 45.70 -5.63
CA ASP A 15 7.84 45.23 -5.21
C ASP A 15 7.01 44.76 -6.40
N GLY A 16 7.10 45.43 -7.55
CA GLY A 16 6.49 44.98 -8.80
C GLY A 16 7.11 43.68 -9.31
N SER A 17 8.44 43.50 -9.21
CA SER A 17 9.07 42.23 -9.58
C SER A 17 8.85 41.14 -8.53
N ARG A 18 8.78 41.45 -7.23
CA ARG A 18 8.43 40.47 -6.18
C ARG A 18 6.96 40.06 -6.24
N ARG A 19 6.03 40.98 -6.48
CA ARG A 19 4.60 40.68 -6.66
C ARG A 19 4.36 40.00 -8.00
N GLY A 20 5.03 40.42 -9.08
CA GLY A 20 4.97 39.76 -10.38
C GLY A 20 5.61 38.36 -10.38
N TYR A 21 6.70 38.15 -9.62
CA TYR A 21 7.30 36.85 -9.41
C TYR A 21 6.49 35.98 -8.46
N ALA A 22 5.91 36.54 -7.38
CA ALA A 22 5.06 35.79 -6.46
C ALA A 22 3.71 35.42 -7.09
N ALA A 23 3.09 36.34 -7.86
CA ALA A 23 1.89 36.07 -8.65
C ALA A 23 2.21 35.11 -9.79
N GLY A 24 3.27 35.35 -10.57
CA GLY A 24 3.73 34.41 -11.60
C GLY A 24 4.12 33.03 -11.05
N PHE A 25 4.67 32.95 -9.84
CA PHE A 25 4.95 31.70 -9.13
C PHE A 25 3.68 31.04 -8.61
N ALA A 26 2.73 31.79 -8.06
CA ALA A 26 1.44 31.28 -7.61
C ALA A 26 0.60 30.78 -8.79
N ASP A 27 0.55 31.54 -9.88
CA ASP A 27 -0.13 31.20 -11.13
C ASP A 27 0.55 30.00 -11.80
N SER A 28 1.89 29.93 -11.79
CA SER A 28 2.62 28.75 -12.31
C SER A 28 2.49 27.53 -11.39
N LEU A 29 2.40 27.73 -10.07
CA LEU A 29 2.18 26.67 -9.09
C LEU A 29 0.75 26.14 -9.18
N GLU A 30 -0.23 27.01 -9.37
CA GLU A 30 -1.63 26.63 -9.55
C GLU A 30 -1.86 26.03 -10.94
N ALA A 31 -1.27 26.59 -12.01
CA ALA A 31 -1.26 25.97 -13.32
C ALA A 31 -0.51 24.62 -13.30
N GLY A 32 0.57 24.50 -12.52
CA GLY A 32 1.28 23.24 -12.30
C GLY A 32 0.48 22.23 -11.47
N ARG A 33 -0.25 22.68 -10.45
CA ARG A 33 -1.21 21.88 -9.68
C ARG A 33 -2.38 21.44 -10.54
N GLN A 34 -2.93 22.32 -11.36
CA GLN A 34 -4.05 22.06 -12.23
C GLN A 34 -3.64 21.17 -13.40
N ALA A 35 -2.48 21.39 -14.02
CA ALA A 35 -1.90 20.47 -14.99
C ALA A 35 -1.59 19.11 -14.33
N GLY A 36 -1.12 19.11 -13.09
CA GLY A 36 -0.95 17.90 -12.27
C GLY A 36 -2.26 17.17 -12.03
N LYS A 37 -3.35 17.87 -11.65
CA LYS A 37 -4.70 17.33 -11.48
C LYS A 37 -5.26 16.80 -12.80
N ASN A 38 -5.11 17.55 -13.89
CA ASN A 38 -5.59 17.20 -15.23
C ASN A 38 -4.85 15.97 -15.79
N ALA A 39 -3.53 15.89 -15.56
CA ALA A 39 -2.70 14.75 -15.97
C ALA A 39 -2.75 13.57 -14.98
N PHE A 40 -3.32 13.75 -13.78
CA PHE A 40 -3.42 12.70 -12.76
C PHE A 40 -4.24 11.50 -13.24
N HIS A 41 -5.25 11.76 -14.08
CA HIS A 41 -6.18 10.76 -14.56
C HIS A 41 -5.72 10.01 -15.82
N MET A 42 -4.63 10.43 -16.47
CA MET A 42 -4.10 9.73 -17.64
C MET A 42 -3.04 8.71 -17.21
N PRO A 43 -3.32 7.40 -17.30
CA PRO A 43 -2.33 6.38 -17.01
C PRO A 43 -1.14 6.56 -17.95
N PHE A 44 0.05 6.50 -17.39
CA PHE A 44 1.29 6.46 -18.15
C PHE A 44 1.55 4.99 -18.55
N GLU A 45 1.64 4.70 -19.85
CA GLU A 45 2.02 3.38 -20.34
C GLU A 45 3.51 3.09 -20.06
N GLY A 46 3.77 2.59 -18.85
CA GLY A 46 5.11 2.34 -18.34
C GLY A 46 5.11 2.03 -16.84
N THR A 47 6.30 1.97 -16.24
CA THR A 47 6.47 1.58 -14.84
C THR A 47 6.73 2.79 -13.94
N SER A 48 5.94 2.97 -12.88
CA SER A 48 6.31 3.87 -11.77
C SER A 48 7.23 3.15 -10.80
N ILE A 49 8.49 3.58 -10.75
CA ILE A 49 9.50 3.05 -9.82
C ILE A 49 9.50 3.92 -8.56
N ILE A 50 9.09 3.33 -7.44
CA ILE A 50 8.92 3.98 -6.14
C ILE A 50 10.08 3.56 -5.23
N ILE A 51 10.83 4.55 -4.75
CA ILE A 51 12.05 4.34 -3.95
C ILE A 51 11.91 5.08 -2.61
N PRO A 52 11.54 4.40 -1.51
CA PRO A 52 11.67 4.97 -0.17
C PRO A 52 13.16 5.07 0.21
N THR A 53 13.54 6.14 0.90
CA THR A 53 14.93 6.37 1.31
C THR A 53 15.04 7.10 2.65
N TYR A 54 16.07 6.77 3.44
CA TYR A 54 16.41 7.46 4.69
C TYR A 54 17.91 7.35 4.97
N ASN A 55 18.63 8.48 4.97
CA ASN A 55 20.05 8.63 5.34
C ASN A 55 21.03 7.67 4.64
N GLN A 56 20.86 7.45 3.32
CA GLN A 56 21.71 6.55 2.53
C GLN A 56 22.03 7.15 1.16
N ARG A 57 22.38 8.44 1.13
CA ARG A 57 22.65 9.20 -0.11
C ARG A 57 23.51 8.44 -1.11
N LYS A 58 24.63 7.84 -0.67
CA LYS A 58 25.58 7.14 -1.55
C LYS A 58 24.91 5.99 -2.31
N TYR A 59 24.16 5.15 -1.59
CA TYR A 59 23.49 3.99 -2.17
C TYR A 59 22.37 4.42 -3.12
N LEU A 60 21.56 5.40 -2.71
CA LEU A 60 20.49 5.93 -3.56
C LEU A 60 21.04 6.49 -4.88
N MET A 61 22.15 7.24 -4.84
CA MET A 61 22.79 7.77 -6.05
C MET A 61 23.23 6.64 -7.00
N GLU A 62 23.76 5.54 -6.47
CA GLU A 62 24.16 4.39 -7.28
C GLU A 62 22.94 3.65 -7.84
N CYS A 63 21.90 3.44 -7.03
CA CYS A 63 20.63 2.84 -7.44
C CYS A 63 20.04 3.60 -8.64
N ILE A 64 19.81 4.91 -8.50
CA ILE A 64 19.24 5.75 -9.58
C ILE A 64 20.15 5.78 -10.81
N SER A 65 21.48 5.86 -10.61
CA SER A 65 22.42 5.84 -11.74
C SER A 65 22.33 4.51 -12.51
N SER A 66 22.11 3.40 -11.81
CA SER A 66 21.94 2.08 -12.43
C SER A 66 20.61 1.97 -13.19
N ILE A 67 19.51 2.49 -12.63
CA ILE A 67 18.20 2.52 -13.30
C ILE A 67 18.29 3.33 -14.59
N ARG A 68 18.83 4.57 -14.52
CA ARG A 68 19.01 5.46 -15.67
C ARG A 68 19.87 4.84 -16.77
N LYS A 69 20.87 4.04 -16.40
CA LYS A 69 21.76 3.39 -17.34
C LYS A 69 21.12 2.19 -18.06
N TYR A 70 20.36 1.38 -17.33
CA TYR A 70 19.95 0.05 -17.79
C TYR A 70 18.48 -0.11 -18.14
N THR A 71 17.63 0.89 -17.87
CA THR A 71 16.20 0.83 -18.19
C THR A 71 15.93 1.60 -19.48
N ARG A 72 15.44 0.92 -20.52
CA ARG A 72 15.21 1.52 -21.85
C ARG A 72 13.74 1.66 -22.23
N ILE A 73 12.87 0.99 -21.49
CA ILE A 73 11.41 1.12 -21.62
C ILE A 73 10.89 2.31 -20.81
N PRO A 74 9.67 2.82 -21.08
CA PRO A 74 9.12 3.96 -20.35
C PRO A 74 9.00 3.69 -18.84
N TYR A 75 9.53 4.61 -18.03
CA TYR A 75 9.39 4.61 -16.58
C TYR A 75 9.35 6.04 -16.01
N GLU A 76 8.78 6.19 -14.82
CA GLU A 76 8.97 7.38 -13.97
C GLU A 76 9.65 7.00 -12.66
N LEU A 77 10.36 7.95 -12.05
CA LEU A 77 11.00 7.77 -10.75
C LEU A 77 10.33 8.63 -9.69
N ILE A 78 9.94 7.98 -8.61
CA ILE A 78 9.33 8.61 -7.43
C ILE A 78 10.21 8.25 -6.24
N VAL A 79 10.77 9.26 -5.59
CA VAL A 79 11.60 9.09 -4.39
C VAL A 79 10.87 9.70 -3.21
N ILE A 80 10.71 8.88 -2.16
CA ILE A 80 10.09 9.30 -0.90
C ILE A 80 11.17 9.32 0.17
N ASP A 81 11.62 10.53 0.50
CA ASP A 81 12.64 10.78 1.50
C ASP A 81 12.02 10.88 2.89
N ASN A 82 12.36 9.94 3.77
CA ASN A 82 11.83 9.83 5.14
C ASN A 82 12.57 10.74 6.13
N GLY A 83 12.77 12.01 5.75
CA GLY A 83 13.44 13.00 6.60
C GLY A 83 14.94 12.81 6.68
N SER A 84 15.61 12.57 5.55
CA SER A 84 17.08 12.45 5.55
C SER A 84 17.76 13.78 5.93
N THR A 85 18.88 13.66 6.64
CA THR A 85 19.72 14.78 7.11
C THR A 85 21.12 14.76 6.49
N ASP A 86 21.43 13.79 5.63
CA ASP A 86 22.73 13.58 4.98
C ASP A 86 22.92 14.32 3.63
N GLY A 87 22.02 15.25 3.32
CA GLY A 87 22.00 15.98 2.05
C GLY A 87 21.48 15.17 0.86
N THR A 88 20.68 14.11 1.11
CA THR A 88 20.12 13.23 0.07
C THR A 88 19.31 14.02 -0.97
N VAL A 89 18.34 14.82 -0.54
CA VAL A 89 17.38 15.50 -1.44
C VAL A 89 18.08 16.55 -2.30
N GLU A 90 19.00 17.31 -1.71
CA GLU A 90 19.79 18.33 -2.38
C GLU A 90 20.66 17.70 -3.46
N LYS A 91 21.30 16.56 -3.15
CA LYS A 91 22.11 15.82 -4.13
C LYS A 91 21.27 15.22 -5.25
N LEU A 92 20.06 14.70 -4.95
CA LEU A 92 19.13 14.19 -5.96
C LEU A 92 18.78 15.27 -6.97
N ARG A 93 18.29 16.42 -6.47
CA ARG A 93 17.88 17.56 -7.31
C ARG A 93 19.03 18.12 -8.16
N ALA A 94 20.25 18.11 -7.62
CA ALA A 94 21.41 18.60 -8.35
C ALA A 94 21.95 17.62 -9.41
N LYS A 95 21.70 16.32 -9.28
CA LYS A 95 22.32 15.28 -10.14
C LYS A 95 21.36 14.71 -11.18
N PHE A 96 20.07 14.68 -10.91
CA PHE A 96 19.11 13.99 -11.76
C PHE A 96 17.87 14.84 -12.03
N ASP A 97 17.53 14.97 -13.30
CA ASP A 97 16.27 15.58 -13.74
C ASP A 97 15.14 14.55 -13.77
N GLY A 98 13.90 15.06 -13.78
CA GLY A 98 12.69 14.25 -13.98
C GLY A 98 12.41 13.22 -12.88
N ILE A 99 12.92 13.44 -11.67
CA ILE A 99 12.56 12.65 -10.48
C ILE A 99 11.51 13.41 -9.69
N ARG A 100 10.41 12.73 -9.35
CA ARG A 100 9.39 13.28 -8.45
C ARG A 100 9.81 12.94 -7.03
N ILE A 101 9.97 13.96 -6.18
CA ILE A 101 10.52 13.79 -4.83
C ILE A 101 9.50 14.31 -3.82
N ARG A 102 9.17 13.48 -2.84
CA ARG A 102 8.49 13.90 -1.62
C ARG A 102 9.46 13.76 -0.45
N ARG A 103 9.51 14.78 0.42
CA ARG A 103 10.34 14.78 1.62
C ARG A 103 9.43 14.87 2.84
N ASN A 104 9.51 13.88 3.72
CA ASN A 104 8.88 13.90 5.03
C ASN A 104 9.77 14.65 6.03
N THR A 105 9.18 15.13 7.12
CA THR A 105 9.89 15.80 8.22
C THR A 105 10.65 14.83 9.10
N GLU A 106 10.17 13.58 9.20
CA GLU A 106 10.74 12.52 10.00
C GLU A 106 10.63 11.16 9.30
N ASN A 107 11.20 10.12 9.93
CA ASN A 107 11.13 8.77 9.39
C ASN A 107 9.80 8.10 9.73
N LEU A 108 8.87 8.15 8.78
CA LEU A 108 7.54 7.54 8.87
C LEU A 108 7.53 6.02 8.63
N GLY A 109 8.69 5.40 8.36
CA GLY A 109 8.80 3.98 8.04
C GLY A 109 8.49 3.64 6.58
N PHE A 110 8.68 2.36 6.24
CA PHE A 110 8.61 1.84 4.87
C PHE A 110 7.20 1.87 4.31
N ALA A 111 6.20 1.33 5.03
CA ALA A 111 4.83 1.24 4.55
C ALA A 111 4.24 2.61 4.19
N LYS A 112 4.38 3.60 5.10
CA LYS A 112 3.92 4.98 4.87
C LYS A 112 4.62 5.62 3.67
N ALA A 113 5.94 5.46 3.56
CA ALA A 113 6.70 6.01 2.44
C ALA A 113 6.28 5.37 1.11
N VAL A 114 6.09 4.06 1.08
CA VAL A 114 5.59 3.34 -0.11
C VAL A 114 4.20 3.81 -0.49
N ASN A 115 3.28 3.95 0.48
CA ASN A 115 1.92 4.43 0.23
C ASN A 115 1.91 5.84 -0.37
N GLN A 116 2.70 6.77 0.16
CA GLN A 116 2.89 8.10 -0.45
C GLN A 116 3.39 8.02 -1.90
N GLY A 117 4.33 7.11 -2.18
CA GLY A 117 4.81 6.86 -3.53
C GLY A 117 3.75 6.28 -4.46
N LEU A 118 2.90 5.37 -3.97
CA LEU A 118 1.79 4.78 -4.71
C LEU A 118 0.72 5.84 -5.05
N MET A 119 0.43 6.77 -4.14
CA MET A 119 -0.46 7.91 -4.40
C MET A 119 0.06 8.81 -5.52
N MET A 120 1.38 8.92 -5.65
CA MET A 120 2.01 9.71 -6.71
C MET A 120 2.06 8.95 -8.04
N ALA A 121 2.09 7.61 -8.04
CA ALA A 121 2.39 6.79 -9.22
C ALA A 121 1.30 6.79 -10.29
N ARG A 122 1.68 6.98 -11.57
CA ARG A 122 0.79 7.03 -12.75
C ARG A 122 0.93 5.85 -13.72
N GLY A 123 1.98 5.04 -13.60
CA GLY A 123 2.33 3.95 -14.52
C GLY A 123 1.29 2.82 -14.53
N THR A 124 1.08 2.16 -15.65
CA THR A 124 0.25 0.94 -15.74
C THR A 124 0.84 -0.23 -14.94
N THR A 125 2.16 -0.20 -14.71
CA THR A 125 2.86 -1.08 -13.77
C THR A 125 3.50 -0.28 -12.63
N LEU A 126 3.56 -0.88 -11.45
CA LEU A 126 4.11 -0.32 -10.23
C LEU A 126 5.28 -1.18 -9.77
N LEU A 127 6.39 -0.55 -9.40
CA LEU A 127 7.56 -1.24 -8.87
C LEU A 127 8.07 -0.56 -7.61
N LEU A 128 8.12 -1.30 -6.51
CA LEU A 128 8.83 -0.89 -5.29
C LEU A 128 10.28 -1.29 -5.43
N LEU A 129 11.22 -0.41 -5.06
CA LEU A 129 12.64 -0.70 -5.10
C LEU A 129 13.36 -0.05 -3.93
N ASN A 130 14.10 -0.85 -3.17
CA ASN A 130 14.95 -0.32 -2.10
C ASN A 130 16.08 0.56 -2.67
N ASN A 131 16.41 1.62 -1.93
CA ASN A 131 17.45 2.58 -2.30
C ASN A 131 18.87 1.99 -2.32
N ASP A 132 19.10 0.82 -1.73
CA ASP A 132 20.38 0.12 -1.63
C ASP A 132 20.47 -1.07 -2.59
N THR A 133 19.90 -0.89 -3.78
CA THR A 133 19.96 -1.85 -4.88
C THR A 133 20.79 -1.35 -6.05
N VAL A 134 21.31 -2.28 -6.85
CA VAL A 134 21.93 -1.98 -8.15
C VAL A 134 21.33 -2.90 -9.19
N VAL A 135 20.68 -2.30 -10.18
CA VAL A 135 20.07 -3.02 -11.30
C VAL A 135 21.04 -3.11 -12.49
N THR A 136 20.81 -4.06 -13.39
CA THR A 136 21.64 -4.25 -14.58
C THR A 136 20.78 -4.47 -15.82
N LYS A 137 21.42 -4.70 -16.98
CA LYS A 137 20.74 -4.84 -18.28
C LYS A 137 19.59 -5.87 -18.19
N ASN A 138 18.48 -5.57 -18.88
CA ASN A 138 17.25 -6.39 -19.00
C ASN A 138 16.45 -6.62 -17.71
N TRP A 139 16.81 -5.99 -16.58
CA TRP A 139 16.19 -6.31 -15.30
C TRP A 139 14.68 -6.08 -15.31
N LEU A 140 14.22 -4.91 -15.79
CA LEU A 140 12.82 -4.54 -15.76
C LEU A 140 12.04 -5.24 -16.87
N GLU A 141 12.64 -5.39 -18.05
CA GLU A 141 12.06 -6.11 -19.17
C GLU A 141 11.79 -7.58 -18.83
N ASN A 142 12.68 -8.23 -18.08
CA ASN A 142 12.48 -9.61 -17.63
C ASN A 142 11.39 -9.71 -16.55
N LEU A 143 11.39 -8.80 -15.56
CA LEU A 143 10.31 -8.76 -14.54
C LEU A 143 8.94 -8.54 -15.17
N LEU A 144 8.83 -7.62 -16.14
CA LEU A 144 7.59 -7.36 -16.87
C LEU A 144 7.17 -8.55 -17.73
N ALA A 145 8.13 -9.25 -18.36
CA ALA A 145 7.83 -10.46 -19.12
C ALA A 145 7.27 -11.56 -18.22
N CYS A 146 7.85 -11.75 -17.03
CA CYS A 146 7.32 -12.66 -16.02
C CYS A 146 5.90 -12.24 -15.61
N LEU A 147 5.71 -11.00 -15.16
CA LEU A 147 4.40 -10.48 -14.71
C LEU A 147 3.30 -10.65 -15.75
N ARG A 148 3.60 -10.40 -17.03
CA ARG A 148 2.62 -10.45 -18.12
C ARG A 148 2.37 -11.85 -18.67
N SER A 149 3.16 -12.84 -18.27
CA SER A 149 3.06 -14.20 -18.81
C SER A 149 1.84 -14.96 -18.31
N ASN A 150 1.29 -14.57 -17.16
CA ASN A 150 0.10 -15.17 -16.59
C ASN A 150 -0.70 -14.09 -15.82
N PRO A 151 -2.00 -13.88 -16.10
CA PRO A 151 -2.82 -12.91 -15.36
C PRO A 151 -2.92 -13.19 -13.86
N ASP A 152 -2.69 -14.42 -13.42
CA ASP A 152 -2.71 -14.80 -12.00
C ASP A 152 -1.44 -14.34 -11.26
N PHE A 153 -0.37 -13.97 -11.97
CA PHE A 153 0.86 -13.47 -11.35
C PHE A 153 0.63 -12.05 -10.83
N GLY A 154 0.19 -11.93 -9.57
CA GLY A 154 -0.12 -10.65 -8.95
C GLY A 154 1.13 -9.87 -8.53
N LEU A 155 2.10 -10.56 -7.93
CA LEU A 155 3.32 -9.96 -7.38
C LEU A 155 4.58 -10.68 -7.87
N VAL A 156 5.51 -9.95 -8.47
CA VAL A 156 6.75 -10.51 -9.04
C VAL A 156 7.99 -9.86 -8.43
N GLY A 157 8.98 -10.66 -8.05
CA GLY A 157 10.27 -10.17 -7.55
C GLY A 157 11.47 -10.93 -8.12
N PRO A 158 12.66 -10.31 -8.20
CA PRO A 158 13.86 -10.95 -8.72
C PRO A 158 14.56 -11.81 -7.67
N VAL A 159 15.56 -12.59 -8.09
CA VAL A 159 16.56 -13.15 -7.17
C VAL A 159 17.60 -12.09 -6.76
N SER A 160 18.23 -12.29 -5.61
CA SER A 160 19.26 -11.39 -5.06
C SER A 160 20.32 -12.12 -4.24
N ASN A 161 21.41 -11.42 -3.92
CA ASN A 161 22.56 -11.92 -3.15
C ASN A 161 22.35 -11.85 -1.63
N ARG A 162 21.62 -10.84 -1.14
CA ARG A 162 21.48 -10.53 0.29
C ARG A 162 20.02 -10.23 0.63
N ILE A 163 19.22 -11.28 0.64
CA ILE A 163 17.83 -11.25 1.06
C ILE A 163 17.50 -12.57 1.79
N GLY A 164 16.39 -12.62 2.54
CA GLY A 164 15.89 -13.87 3.13
C GLY A 164 15.06 -14.69 2.14
N GLY A 165 14.84 -15.97 2.47
CA GLY A 165 13.95 -16.85 1.72
C GLY A 165 14.47 -17.28 0.34
N GLU A 166 13.54 -17.70 -0.51
CA GLU A 166 13.82 -18.36 -1.80
C GLU A 166 14.42 -17.43 -2.87
N GLN A 167 14.27 -16.11 -2.72
CA GLN A 167 14.91 -15.15 -3.62
C GLN A 167 16.43 -15.08 -3.45
N ARG A 168 16.99 -15.66 -2.38
CA ARG A 168 18.44 -15.62 -2.14
C ARG A 168 19.16 -16.67 -2.98
N ILE A 169 20.11 -16.21 -3.78
CA ILE A 169 21.03 -17.09 -4.54
C ILE A 169 22.47 -16.94 -4.06
N LYS A 170 23.28 -17.99 -4.25
CA LYS A 170 24.73 -17.94 -4.00
C LYS A 170 25.40 -17.07 -5.07
N THR A 171 26.32 -16.20 -4.64
CA THR A 171 27.07 -15.30 -5.53
C THR A 171 28.55 -15.30 -5.16
N SER A 172 29.43 -15.22 -6.15
CA SER A 172 30.90 -15.30 -5.96
C SER A 172 31.66 -14.00 -6.25
N TYR A 173 30.97 -12.94 -6.73
CA TYR A 173 31.62 -11.67 -7.04
C TYR A 173 32.07 -10.92 -5.76
N ARG A 174 33.15 -10.15 -5.87
CA ARG A 174 33.72 -9.33 -4.79
C ARG A 174 33.69 -7.82 -5.06
N SER A 175 33.28 -7.42 -6.26
CA SER A 175 33.15 -6.01 -6.66
C SER A 175 31.90 -5.76 -7.50
N ILE A 176 31.46 -4.51 -7.60
CA ILE A 176 30.33 -4.12 -8.46
C ILE A 176 30.60 -4.42 -9.93
N GLN A 177 31.85 -4.35 -10.38
CA GLN A 177 32.19 -4.70 -11.76
C GLN A 177 32.03 -6.20 -12.02
N GLN A 178 32.51 -7.05 -11.11
CA GLN A 178 32.29 -8.50 -11.19
C GLN A 178 30.80 -8.86 -11.04
N MET A 179 30.07 -8.13 -10.17
CA MET A 179 28.61 -8.30 -10.02
C MET A 179 27.90 -8.06 -11.34
N LYS A 180 28.26 -7.03 -12.11
CA LYS A 180 27.66 -6.80 -13.45
C LYS A 180 27.93 -7.95 -14.41
N VAL A 181 29.11 -8.58 -14.35
CA VAL A 181 29.42 -9.77 -15.17
C VAL A 181 28.53 -10.94 -14.75
N PHE A 182 28.42 -11.20 -13.45
CA PHE A 182 27.54 -12.22 -12.88
C PHE A 182 26.08 -11.99 -13.26
N ALA A 183 25.57 -10.77 -13.12
CA ALA A 183 24.20 -10.44 -13.47
C ALA A 183 23.89 -10.68 -14.96
N ARG A 184 24.86 -10.49 -15.87
CA ARG A 184 24.69 -10.81 -17.31
C ARG A 184 24.50 -12.30 -17.60
N SER A 185 24.95 -13.21 -16.73
CA SER A 185 24.66 -14.64 -16.91
C SER A 185 23.25 -15.00 -16.43
N ILE A 186 22.64 -14.18 -15.57
CA ILE A 186 21.29 -14.40 -15.05
C ILE A 186 20.24 -13.65 -15.84
N ASN A 187 20.47 -12.37 -16.17
CA ASN A 187 19.50 -11.44 -16.78
C ASN A 187 19.28 -11.73 -18.28
N ARG A 188 18.86 -12.96 -18.57
CA ARG A 188 18.54 -13.51 -19.88
C ARG A 188 17.20 -14.18 -19.73
N ARG A 189 16.22 -13.76 -20.53
CA ARG A 189 14.84 -14.27 -20.44
C ARG A 189 14.82 -15.79 -20.46
N SER A 190 14.22 -16.37 -19.44
CA SER A 190 14.26 -17.81 -19.18
C SER A 190 13.03 -18.17 -18.33
N PRO A 191 11.85 -18.32 -18.96
CA PRO A 191 10.58 -18.62 -18.27
C PRO A 191 10.62 -19.84 -17.36
N GLU A 192 11.46 -20.82 -17.69
CA GLU A 192 11.71 -22.03 -16.89
C GLU A 192 12.33 -21.73 -15.51
N ARG A 193 12.83 -20.51 -15.29
CA ARG A 193 13.36 -20.04 -14.00
C ARG A 193 12.35 -19.22 -13.21
N TRP A 194 11.13 -19.03 -13.72
CA TRP A 194 10.06 -18.38 -12.96
C TRP A 194 9.45 -19.39 -12.00
N LYS A 195 9.41 -19.04 -10.71
CA LYS A 195 9.00 -19.96 -9.65
C LYS A 195 7.91 -19.33 -8.80
N ARG A 196 6.76 -20.01 -8.69
CA ARG A 196 5.74 -19.70 -7.69
C ARG A 196 6.32 -19.79 -6.28
N ALA A 197 6.02 -18.82 -5.44
CA ALA A 197 6.55 -18.73 -4.09
C ALA A 197 5.45 -18.43 -3.07
N GLU A 198 5.68 -18.85 -1.83
CA GLU A 198 4.79 -18.48 -0.72
C GLU A 198 4.94 -17.01 -0.33
N ARG A 199 6.10 -16.41 -0.65
CA ARG A 199 6.46 -15.04 -0.29
C ARG A 199 7.47 -14.45 -1.27
N VAL A 200 7.28 -13.17 -1.59
CA VAL A 200 8.21 -12.33 -2.34
C VAL A 200 8.51 -11.09 -1.51
N MET A 201 9.79 -10.83 -1.27
CA MET A 201 10.30 -9.75 -0.42
C MET A 201 10.19 -8.40 -1.12
N GLY A 202 9.81 -7.37 -0.35
CA GLY A 202 9.52 -6.02 -0.84
C GLY A 202 10.71 -5.18 -1.30
N PHE A 203 11.94 -5.72 -1.38
CA PHE A 203 13.12 -4.95 -1.80
C PHE A 203 13.09 -4.59 -3.30
N CYS A 204 12.41 -5.40 -4.10
CA CYS A 204 12.14 -5.20 -5.51
C CYS A 204 10.86 -5.97 -5.86
N LEU A 205 9.73 -5.28 -5.91
CA LEU A 205 8.40 -5.89 -6.04
C LEU A 205 7.62 -5.20 -7.16
N LEU A 206 7.30 -5.95 -8.21
CA LEU A 206 6.57 -5.50 -9.40
C LEU A 206 5.13 -6.03 -9.37
N PHE A 207 4.17 -5.17 -9.69
CA PHE A 207 2.75 -5.54 -9.82
C PHE A 207 2.01 -4.57 -10.75
N THR A 208 0.85 -4.99 -11.27
CA THR A 208 0.04 -4.14 -12.14
C THR A 208 -0.73 -3.10 -11.33
N ARG A 209 -1.14 -2.01 -12.00
CA ARG A 209 -2.09 -1.06 -11.41
C ARG A 209 -3.44 -1.70 -11.07
N ASP A 210 -3.87 -2.68 -11.86
CA ASP A 210 -5.09 -3.45 -11.58
C ASP A 210 -4.96 -4.22 -10.26
N MET A 211 -3.84 -4.91 -10.06
CA MET A 211 -3.54 -5.60 -8.80
C MET A 211 -3.56 -4.63 -7.61
N PHE A 212 -2.98 -3.44 -7.77
CA PHE A 212 -3.04 -2.40 -6.74
C PHE A 212 -4.47 -1.93 -6.44
N ARG A 213 -5.33 -1.78 -7.46
CA ARG A 213 -6.74 -1.41 -7.26
C ARG A 213 -7.51 -2.48 -6.49
N LYS A 214 -7.20 -3.76 -6.72
CA LYS A 214 -7.80 -4.88 -5.98
C LYS A 214 -7.30 -4.99 -4.55
N LEU A 215 -5.99 -4.80 -4.35
CA LEU A 215 -5.30 -5.08 -3.09
C LEU A 215 -5.30 -3.91 -2.11
N GLY A 216 -5.22 -2.68 -2.63
CA GLY A 216 -5.08 -1.47 -1.85
C GLY A 216 -3.63 -1.20 -1.39
N TYR A 217 -3.51 -0.40 -0.34
CA TYR A 217 -2.23 0.09 0.20
C TYR A 217 -1.56 -0.91 1.15
N PHE A 218 -0.30 -0.63 1.51
CA PHE A 218 0.41 -1.34 2.56
C PHE A 218 -0.17 -0.96 3.93
N ASP A 219 -0.10 -1.89 4.87
CA ASP A 219 -0.53 -1.66 6.25
C ASP A 219 0.49 -0.80 6.99
N GLU A 220 0.07 0.37 7.44
CA GLU A 220 0.90 1.34 8.16
C GLU A 220 1.02 1.06 9.66
N GLY A 221 0.36 0.00 10.15
CA GLY A 221 0.53 -0.51 11.51
C GLY A 221 1.89 -1.19 11.73
N PHE A 222 2.62 -1.54 10.67
CA PHE A 222 3.99 -2.02 10.76
C PHE A 222 4.97 -0.87 10.99
N ASN A 223 5.66 -0.91 12.13
CA ASN A 223 6.59 0.14 12.53
C ASN A 223 7.91 0.05 11.76
N ILE A 224 8.33 1.16 11.14
CA ILE A 224 9.62 1.36 10.43
C ILE A 224 9.85 0.46 9.21
N GLY A 225 9.69 -0.86 9.30
CA GLY A 225 9.79 -1.83 8.21
C GLY A 225 9.89 -3.27 8.70
N ASN A 226 9.92 -4.21 7.75
CA ASN A 226 9.70 -5.66 7.90
C ASN A 226 8.26 -6.06 8.29
N CYS A 227 7.83 -7.17 7.69
CA CYS A 227 6.51 -7.81 7.80
C CYS A 227 5.43 -7.16 6.93
N GLU A 228 5.54 -5.88 6.56
CA GLU A 228 4.58 -5.24 5.65
C GLU A 228 4.54 -5.88 4.25
N ASP A 229 5.68 -6.34 3.74
CA ASP A 229 5.75 -7.07 2.46
C ASP A 229 5.10 -8.46 2.55
N THR A 230 5.20 -9.08 3.73
CA THR A 230 4.60 -10.37 4.02
C THR A 230 3.09 -10.24 4.14
N ASP A 231 2.57 -9.23 4.85
CA ASP A 231 1.16 -8.87 4.88
C ASP A 231 0.60 -8.60 3.47
N TYR A 232 1.32 -7.80 2.67
CA TYR A 232 0.91 -7.46 1.30
C TYR A 232 0.80 -8.72 0.42
N GLY A 233 1.79 -9.61 0.52
CA GLY A 233 1.80 -10.90 -0.18
C GLY A 233 0.70 -11.84 0.29
N MET A 234 0.41 -11.89 1.60
CA MET A 234 -0.68 -12.69 2.15
C MET A 234 -2.03 -12.20 1.64
N ARG A 235 -2.27 -10.89 1.66
CA ARG A 235 -3.51 -10.32 1.11
C ARG A 235 -3.65 -10.59 -0.39
N ALA A 236 -2.59 -10.46 -1.19
CA ALA A 236 -2.64 -10.80 -2.61
C ALA A 236 -3.10 -12.25 -2.85
N ARG A 237 -2.61 -13.19 -2.03
CA ARG A 237 -2.98 -14.61 -2.12
C ARG A 237 -4.40 -14.91 -1.65
N LEU A 238 -4.94 -14.14 -0.71
CA LEU A 238 -6.37 -14.22 -0.36
C LEU A 238 -7.26 -13.83 -1.54
N LEU A 239 -6.80 -12.92 -2.41
CA LEU A 239 -7.50 -12.56 -3.66
C LEU A 239 -7.22 -13.54 -4.81
N GLY A 240 -6.67 -14.72 -4.53
CA GLY A 240 -6.35 -15.75 -5.52
C GLY A 240 -5.09 -15.48 -6.35
N SER A 241 -4.36 -14.40 -6.09
CA SER A 241 -3.16 -14.07 -6.87
C SER A 241 -1.94 -14.90 -6.46
N GLU A 242 -1.11 -15.21 -7.44
CA GLU A 242 0.16 -15.90 -7.27
C GLU A 242 1.33 -14.92 -7.07
N LEU A 243 2.28 -15.35 -6.26
CA LEU A 243 3.54 -14.66 -6.01
C LEU A 243 4.63 -15.39 -6.77
N VAL A 244 5.45 -14.67 -7.52
CA VAL A 244 6.42 -15.28 -8.43
C VAL A 244 7.81 -14.68 -8.25
N ILE A 245 8.80 -15.57 -8.17
CA ILE A 245 10.21 -15.23 -8.23
C ILE A 245 10.64 -15.33 -9.70
N ALA A 246 10.97 -14.20 -10.31
CA ALA A 246 11.60 -14.14 -11.63
C ALA A 246 13.08 -14.55 -11.52
N GLY A 247 13.35 -15.85 -11.51
CA GLY A 247 14.69 -16.40 -11.33
C GLY A 247 15.68 -16.05 -12.45
N ASP A 248 15.19 -15.55 -13.58
CA ASP A 248 15.95 -15.00 -14.71
C ASP A 248 16.26 -13.51 -14.58
N THR A 249 16.01 -12.94 -13.40
CA THR A 249 16.33 -11.56 -13.06
C THR A 249 17.09 -11.49 -11.75
N PHE A 250 18.29 -10.93 -11.79
CA PHE A 250 19.11 -10.63 -10.65
C PHE A 250 19.17 -9.12 -10.40
N VAL A 251 18.90 -8.74 -9.15
CA VAL A 251 19.11 -7.39 -8.62
C VAL A 251 20.06 -7.48 -7.43
N HIS A 252 21.15 -6.71 -7.49
CA HIS A 252 22.07 -6.62 -6.35
C HIS A 252 21.43 -5.84 -5.21
N HIS A 253 21.56 -6.34 -3.99
CA HIS A 253 21.12 -5.67 -2.77
C HIS A 253 22.29 -5.60 -1.78
N TYR A 254 22.58 -4.41 -1.27
CA TYR A 254 23.64 -4.21 -0.28
C TYR A 254 23.29 -4.83 1.09
N GLY A 255 22.00 -4.81 1.43
CA GLY A 255 21.39 -5.64 2.47
C GLY A 255 20.86 -4.82 3.64
N SER A 256 19.73 -4.16 3.45
CA SER A 256 18.96 -3.47 4.51
C SER A 256 19.81 -2.43 5.25
N VAL A 257 20.56 -1.61 4.51
CA VAL A 257 21.54 -0.68 5.09
C VAL A 257 20.90 0.35 6.05
N SER A 258 19.71 0.87 5.75
CA SER A 258 18.99 1.79 6.65
C SER A 258 18.54 1.10 7.94
N ILE A 259 18.04 -0.13 7.84
CA ILE A 259 17.62 -0.94 9.00
C ILE A 259 18.83 -1.26 9.90
N ARG A 260 19.96 -1.64 9.30
CA ARG A 260 21.19 -1.94 10.07
C ARG A 260 21.71 -0.70 10.81
N ALA A 261 21.52 0.49 10.24
CA ALA A 261 21.90 1.74 10.89
C ALA A 261 21.07 2.05 12.15
N ILE A 262 19.87 1.50 12.29
CA ILE A 262 19.02 1.64 13.50
C ILE A 262 19.60 0.82 14.68
N GLY A 263 20.43 -0.20 14.40
CA GLY A 263 21.15 -0.95 15.43
C GLY A 263 20.24 -1.80 16.32
N LYS A 264 20.56 -1.88 17.62
CA LYS A 264 19.94 -2.83 18.57
C LYS A 264 18.43 -2.63 18.77
N ILE A 265 17.93 -1.39 18.59
CA ILE A 265 16.49 -1.06 18.72
C ILE A 265 15.65 -1.84 17.71
N PHE A 266 16.22 -2.16 16.54
CA PHE A 266 15.51 -2.82 15.46
C PHE A 266 14.99 -4.22 15.84
N ALA A 267 15.68 -4.94 16.72
CA ALA A 267 15.23 -6.26 17.16
C ALA A 267 13.88 -6.20 17.90
N GLY A 268 13.68 -5.16 18.72
CA GLY A 268 12.41 -4.92 19.42
C GLY A 268 11.27 -4.59 18.45
N ILE A 269 11.53 -3.65 17.52
CA ILE A 269 10.57 -3.27 16.46
C ILE A 269 10.17 -4.49 15.63
N TYR A 270 11.15 -5.29 15.20
CA TYR A 270 10.88 -6.49 14.42
C TYR A 270 10.06 -7.54 15.19
N ALA A 271 10.34 -7.73 16.49
CA ALA A 271 9.56 -8.62 17.33
C ALA A 271 8.10 -8.15 17.48
N GLU A 272 7.88 -6.84 17.60
CA GLU A 272 6.54 -6.25 17.65
C GLU A 272 5.78 -6.39 16.33
N ASN A 273 6.41 -6.06 15.21
CA ASN A 273 5.83 -6.26 13.87
C ASN A 273 5.46 -7.73 13.62
N LYS A 274 6.27 -8.68 14.11
CA LYS A 274 5.91 -10.11 14.04
C LYS A 274 4.70 -10.47 14.90
N ARG A 275 4.60 -9.94 16.12
CA ARG A 275 3.42 -10.17 16.97
C ARG A 275 2.17 -9.60 16.30
N TYR A 276 2.26 -8.40 15.75
CA TYR A 276 1.18 -7.77 15.00
C TYR A 276 0.76 -8.61 13.77
N LEU A 277 1.72 -9.04 12.94
CA LEU A 277 1.45 -9.92 11.79
C LEU A 277 0.77 -11.24 12.22
N SER A 278 1.28 -11.85 13.30
CA SER A 278 0.78 -13.14 13.79
C SER A 278 -0.64 -13.03 14.33
N ALA A 279 -0.95 -11.97 15.08
CA ALA A 279 -2.30 -11.72 15.58
C ALA A 279 -3.27 -11.39 14.43
N LYS A 280 -2.83 -10.58 13.45
CA LYS A 280 -3.65 -10.19 12.30
C LYS A 280 -4.04 -11.39 11.43
N TRP A 281 -3.11 -12.32 11.23
CA TRP A 281 -3.27 -13.46 10.32
C TRP A 281 -3.27 -14.81 11.02
N GLU A 282 -3.71 -14.85 12.27
CA GLU A 282 -3.98 -16.12 12.96
C GLU A 282 -4.98 -16.95 12.13
N GLY A 283 -4.66 -18.24 11.92
CA GLY A 283 -5.49 -19.14 11.11
C GLY A 283 -5.42 -18.89 9.59
N TYR A 284 -4.43 -18.14 9.09
CA TYR A 284 -4.34 -17.74 7.68
C TYR A 284 -4.48 -18.88 6.66
N SER A 285 -3.88 -20.04 6.89
CA SER A 285 -3.97 -21.17 5.94
C SER A 285 -5.41 -21.62 5.74
N MET A 286 -6.16 -21.80 6.83
CA MET A 286 -7.58 -22.15 6.79
C MET A 286 -8.42 -21.04 6.15
N LEU A 287 -8.14 -19.78 6.51
CA LEU A 287 -8.80 -18.61 5.92
C LEU A 287 -8.61 -18.55 4.39
N LYS A 288 -7.40 -18.82 3.91
CA LYS A 288 -7.07 -18.81 2.49
C LYS A 288 -7.81 -19.93 1.74
N GLU A 289 -7.83 -21.14 2.29
CA GLU A 289 -8.57 -22.27 1.71
C GLU A 289 -10.07 -22.01 1.65
N GLU A 290 -10.64 -21.44 2.72
CA GLU A 290 -12.04 -21.02 2.79
C GLU A 290 -12.37 -19.98 1.71
N ILE A 291 -11.59 -18.90 1.60
CA ILE A 291 -11.79 -17.88 0.57
C ILE A 291 -11.64 -18.48 -0.83
N SER A 292 -10.62 -19.31 -1.06
CA SER A 292 -10.41 -19.95 -2.35
C SER A 292 -11.59 -20.85 -2.78
N ARG A 293 -12.26 -21.50 -1.83
CA ARG A 293 -13.47 -22.30 -2.08
C ARG A 293 -14.68 -21.44 -2.39
N LEU A 294 -14.90 -20.38 -1.61
CA LEU A 294 -16.09 -19.52 -1.73
C LEU A 294 -16.00 -18.53 -2.90
N ALA A 295 -14.79 -18.14 -3.32
CA ALA A 295 -14.57 -17.15 -4.36
C ALA A 295 -14.46 -17.71 -5.79
N GLN A 296 -14.66 -19.03 -5.98
CA GLN A 296 -14.42 -19.67 -7.28
C GLN A 296 -15.14 -18.95 -8.43
N GLY A 297 -14.37 -18.47 -9.41
CA GLY A 297 -14.88 -17.75 -10.58
C GLY A 297 -15.14 -16.25 -10.37
N THR A 298 -14.88 -15.71 -9.17
CA THR A 298 -15.12 -14.30 -8.83
C THR A 298 -13.82 -13.53 -8.71
N SER A 299 -13.71 -12.39 -9.41
CA SER A 299 -12.61 -11.46 -9.22
C SER A 299 -12.83 -10.65 -7.95
N LEU A 300 -12.01 -10.89 -6.92
CA LEU A 300 -12.13 -10.21 -5.63
C LEU A 300 -11.30 -8.92 -5.55
N THR A 301 -11.80 -7.98 -4.75
CA THR A 301 -11.01 -6.92 -4.12
C THR A 301 -10.93 -7.17 -2.61
N THR A 302 -9.99 -6.51 -1.92
CA THR A 302 -9.91 -6.57 -0.45
C THR A 302 -11.22 -6.12 0.21
N ALA A 303 -11.95 -5.18 -0.40
CA ALA A 303 -13.21 -4.67 0.14
C ALA A 303 -14.34 -5.71 0.17
N ASN A 304 -14.29 -6.75 -0.68
CA ASN A 304 -15.25 -7.87 -0.58
C ASN A 304 -15.06 -8.68 0.71
N LEU A 305 -13.90 -8.57 1.37
CA LEU A 305 -13.59 -9.24 2.64
C LEU A 305 -13.82 -8.33 3.86
N TYR A 306 -14.46 -7.18 3.69
CA TYR A 306 -14.78 -6.23 4.77
C TYR A 306 -16.24 -6.38 5.22
N PRO A 307 -16.57 -6.03 6.47
CA PRO A 307 -17.92 -6.18 7.00
C PRO A 307 -18.90 -5.20 6.34
N SER A 308 -20.18 -5.51 6.50
CA SER A 308 -21.31 -4.61 6.24
C SER A 308 -21.77 -3.98 7.56
N HIS A 309 -22.67 -3.00 7.50
CA HIS A 309 -23.28 -2.33 8.66
C HIS A 309 -22.24 -1.76 9.64
N VAL A 310 -21.30 -1.02 9.08
CA VAL A 310 -20.21 -0.36 9.80
C VAL A 310 -20.06 1.09 9.37
N THR A 311 -19.54 1.90 10.28
CA THR A 311 -19.02 3.22 9.95
C THR A 311 -17.56 3.13 9.56
N VAL A 312 -17.19 3.82 8.49
CA VAL A 312 -15.80 3.92 8.02
C VAL A 312 -15.43 5.37 7.77
N LYS A 313 -14.15 5.67 7.90
CA LYS A 313 -13.62 7.03 7.75
C LYS A 313 -12.77 7.14 6.48
N GLY A 314 -13.13 8.09 5.63
CA GLY A 314 -12.40 8.46 4.43
C GLY A 314 -11.12 9.23 4.70
N ALA A 315 -10.33 9.37 3.63
CA ALA A 315 -9.08 10.09 3.66
C ALA A 315 -9.24 11.61 3.86
N ASP A 316 -10.35 12.15 3.39
CA ASP A 316 -10.78 13.54 3.57
C ASP A 316 -11.43 13.81 4.94
N GLY A 317 -11.58 12.77 5.78
CA GLY A 317 -12.24 12.86 7.07
C GLY A 317 -13.76 12.61 7.01
N SER A 318 -14.34 12.49 5.81
CA SER A 318 -15.75 12.13 5.63
C SER A 318 -16.03 10.78 6.28
N ILE A 319 -17.19 10.64 6.92
CA ILE A 319 -17.65 9.37 7.50
C ILE A 319 -18.71 8.77 6.59
N TYR A 320 -18.65 7.45 6.41
CA TYR A 320 -19.57 6.70 5.59
C TYR A 320 -20.20 5.57 6.39
N TRP A 321 -21.49 5.33 6.17
CA TRP A 321 -22.16 4.09 6.52
C TRP A 321 -22.03 3.11 5.36
N ILE A 322 -21.57 1.89 5.65
CA ILE A 322 -21.44 0.82 4.67
C ILE A 322 -22.57 -0.18 4.89
N GLU A 323 -23.36 -0.40 3.85
CA GLU A 323 -24.50 -1.33 3.85
C GLU A 323 -24.51 -2.05 2.51
N ASP A 324 -24.24 -3.35 2.54
CA ASP A 324 -24.30 -4.26 1.39
C ASP A 324 -23.51 -3.80 0.16
N GLU A 325 -22.23 -3.48 0.41
CA GLU A 325 -21.31 -2.96 -0.61
C GLU A 325 -21.72 -1.60 -1.20
N ILE A 326 -22.69 -0.92 -0.57
CA ILE A 326 -23.05 0.46 -0.83
C ILE A 326 -22.47 1.34 0.28
N ARG A 327 -21.82 2.42 -0.15
CA ARG A 327 -21.23 3.44 0.69
C ARG A 327 -22.14 4.67 0.68
N HIS A 328 -22.71 4.99 1.83
CA HIS A 328 -23.52 6.19 2.05
C HIS A 328 -22.73 7.20 2.86
N ARG A 329 -22.55 8.42 2.36
CA ARG A 329 -21.91 9.47 3.15
C ARG A 329 -22.88 9.95 4.24
N ILE A 330 -22.38 10.13 5.46
CA ILE A 330 -23.18 10.63 6.59
C ILE A 330 -23.18 12.16 6.55
N GLU A 331 -24.36 12.79 6.47
CA GLU A 331 -24.49 14.26 6.37
C GLU A 331 -24.01 14.98 7.64
N THR A 332 -24.35 14.45 8.82
CA THR A 332 -23.98 14.97 10.14
C THR A 332 -23.19 13.92 10.92
N ALA A 333 -21.88 13.92 10.70
CA ALA A 333 -20.96 12.91 11.23
C ALA A 333 -20.57 13.10 12.72
N ASP A 334 -21.19 14.06 13.43
CA ASP A 334 -20.87 14.32 14.84
C ASP A 334 -21.15 13.10 15.73
N GLY A 335 -20.12 12.69 16.46
CA GLY A 335 -20.16 11.53 17.36
C GLY A 335 -19.95 10.18 16.67
N PHE A 336 -19.76 10.14 15.35
CA PHE A 336 -19.36 8.91 14.66
C PHE A 336 -17.84 8.80 14.58
N ASP A 337 -17.35 7.61 14.93
CA ASP A 337 -16.01 7.17 14.57
C ASP A 337 -16.13 5.98 13.60
N GLY A 338 -15.05 5.68 12.90
CA GLY A 338 -15.03 4.59 11.94
C GLY A 338 -13.63 4.20 11.55
N VAL A 339 -13.49 2.95 11.14
CA VAL A 339 -12.19 2.44 10.67
C VAL A 339 -11.76 3.26 9.46
N ARG A 340 -10.54 3.78 9.52
CA ARG A 340 -9.99 4.53 8.40
C ARG A 340 -9.65 3.58 7.26
N LEU A 341 -10.24 3.83 6.09
CA LEU A 341 -9.98 3.06 4.88
C LEU A 341 -9.35 3.95 3.80
N SER A 342 -8.62 3.32 2.88
CA SER A 342 -8.02 4.04 1.78
C SER A 342 -9.07 4.45 0.75
N VAL A 343 -8.74 5.45 -0.07
CA VAL A 343 -9.59 5.83 -1.22
C VAL A 343 -9.78 4.69 -2.22
N VAL A 344 -8.84 3.74 -2.28
CA VAL A 344 -8.93 2.57 -3.17
C VAL A 344 -10.01 1.60 -2.65
N ASP A 345 -9.98 1.31 -1.35
CA ASP A 345 -10.96 0.42 -0.73
C ASP A 345 -12.36 1.04 -0.79
N LEU A 346 -12.48 2.33 -0.44
CA LEU A 346 -13.77 3.03 -0.45
C LEU A 346 -14.40 3.11 -1.85
N ARG A 347 -13.58 3.25 -2.90
CA ARG A 347 -14.06 3.25 -4.30
C ARG A 347 -14.44 1.86 -4.82
N SER A 348 -14.13 0.80 -4.07
CA SER A 348 -14.57 -0.55 -4.42
C SER A 348 -16.06 -0.77 -4.10
N TRP A 349 -16.65 0.08 -3.26
CA TRP A 349 -18.08 0.08 -2.97
C TRP A 349 -18.84 1.09 -3.85
N THR A 350 -20.07 0.72 -4.18
CA THR A 350 -20.99 1.57 -4.95
C THR A 350 -21.34 2.80 -4.12
N GLU A 351 -21.34 3.97 -4.73
CA GLU A 351 -21.77 5.20 -4.06
C GLU A 351 -23.30 5.25 -4.00
N GLY A 352 -23.84 5.28 -2.78
CA GLY A 352 -25.26 5.46 -2.52
C GLY A 352 -25.60 6.92 -2.24
N ALA A 353 -26.90 7.20 -2.07
CA ALA A 353 -27.35 8.50 -1.58
C ALA A 353 -26.81 8.78 -0.17
N ASP A 354 -26.60 10.05 0.15
CA ASP A 354 -26.24 10.49 1.51
C ASP A 354 -27.30 10.02 2.52
N ILE A 355 -26.88 9.76 3.75
CA ILE A 355 -27.74 9.25 4.84
C ILE A 355 -27.64 10.15 6.07
N SER A 356 -28.76 10.33 6.77
CA SER A 356 -28.78 11.13 7.99
C SER A 356 -28.05 10.42 9.13
N GLY A 357 -27.39 11.19 10.01
CA GLY A 357 -26.78 10.63 11.21
C GLY A 357 -27.79 9.97 12.15
N ALA A 358 -29.06 10.42 12.16
CA ALA A 358 -30.11 9.81 12.97
C ALA A 358 -30.45 8.39 12.49
N ASP A 359 -30.55 8.19 11.17
CA ASP A 359 -30.84 6.87 10.60
C ASP A 359 -29.71 5.87 10.86
N VAL A 360 -28.46 6.32 10.76
CA VAL A 360 -27.30 5.47 11.08
C VAL A 360 -27.30 5.09 12.56
N ARG A 361 -27.61 6.01 13.48
CA ARG A 361 -27.73 5.68 14.92
C ARG A 361 -28.83 4.66 15.16
N ASN A 362 -30.02 4.87 14.58
CA ASN A 362 -31.13 3.92 14.71
C ASN A 362 -30.73 2.51 14.23
N ARG A 363 -30.00 2.40 13.11
CA ARG A 363 -29.47 1.12 12.61
C ARG A 363 -28.47 0.51 13.58
N LEU A 364 -27.51 1.29 14.10
CA LEU A 364 -26.54 0.82 15.08
C LEU A 364 -27.20 0.37 16.40
N ASP A 365 -28.24 1.08 16.84
CA ASP A 365 -29.00 0.73 18.04
C ASP A 365 -29.72 -0.61 17.84
N LEU A 366 -30.38 -0.80 16.69
CA LEU A 366 -31.03 -2.08 16.33
C LEU A 366 -30.04 -3.25 16.34
N LEU A 367 -28.81 -3.04 15.85
CA LEU A 367 -27.77 -4.08 15.86
C LEU A 367 -27.27 -4.44 17.27
N ASN A 368 -27.50 -3.56 18.25
CA ASN A 368 -27.08 -3.73 19.64
C ASN A 368 -28.27 -3.88 20.60
N GLN A 369 -29.44 -4.31 20.11
CA GLN A 369 -30.58 -4.62 20.97
C GLN A 369 -30.49 -6.05 21.53
N PRO A 370 -30.44 -6.23 22.87
CA PRO A 370 -30.46 -7.55 23.48
C PRO A 370 -31.76 -8.30 23.14
N GLY A 371 -31.64 -9.58 22.76
CA GLY A 371 -32.79 -10.45 22.49
C GLY A 371 -33.50 -10.22 21.15
N ALA A 372 -33.00 -9.31 20.30
CA ALA A 372 -33.47 -9.18 18.93
C ALA A 372 -33.12 -10.42 18.10
N SER A 373 -34.00 -10.83 17.20
CA SER A 373 -33.70 -11.89 16.23
C SER A 373 -32.55 -11.46 15.31
N PRO A 374 -31.62 -12.37 14.96
CA PRO A 374 -30.53 -12.05 14.07
C PRO A 374 -31.03 -11.47 12.75
N SER A 375 -30.52 -10.28 12.40
CA SER A 375 -30.84 -9.57 11.16
C SER A 375 -29.55 -9.17 10.46
N MET A 376 -29.65 -8.57 9.28
CA MET A 376 -28.47 -8.19 8.50
C MET A 376 -27.54 -7.29 9.31
N GLY A 377 -26.23 -7.59 9.30
CA GLY A 377 -25.23 -6.87 10.08
C GLY A 377 -25.10 -7.29 11.54
N THR A 378 -26.07 -8.03 12.10
CA THR A 378 -26.02 -8.55 13.48
C THR A 378 -24.84 -9.50 13.63
N LEU A 379 -24.15 -9.44 14.77
CA LEU A 379 -23.14 -10.43 15.12
C LEU A 379 -23.80 -11.61 15.85
N VAL A 380 -23.45 -12.82 15.44
CA VAL A 380 -23.87 -14.07 16.08
C VAL A 380 -22.66 -14.87 16.52
N GLN A 381 -22.78 -15.62 17.60
CA GLN A 381 -21.71 -16.44 18.15
C GLN A 381 -22.16 -17.89 18.31
N THR A 382 -21.34 -18.82 17.82
CA THR A 382 -21.56 -20.26 17.97
C THR A 382 -21.03 -20.77 19.32
N PRO A 383 -21.41 -21.99 19.77
CA PRO A 383 -21.04 -22.49 21.10
C PRO A 383 -19.53 -22.65 21.34
N ASP A 384 -18.72 -22.74 20.28
CA ASP A 384 -17.26 -22.76 20.34
C ASP A 384 -16.62 -21.36 20.40
N GLY A 385 -17.43 -20.30 20.43
CA GLY A 385 -16.98 -18.91 20.52
C GLY A 385 -16.69 -18.23 19.17
N GLN A 386 -16.82 -18.92 18.03
CA GLN A 386 -16.61 -18.32 16.72
C GLN A 386 -17.72 -17.31 16.39
N VAL A 387 -17.30 -16.11 15.97
CA VAL A 387 -18.19 -14.99 15.66
C VAL A 387 -18.43 -14.89 14.15
N TYR A 388 -19.66 -14.58 13.77
CA TYR A 388 -20.09 -14.34 12.40
C TYR A 388 -20.89 -13.04 12.32
N GLN A 389 -20.86 -12.38 11.17
CA GLN A 389 -21.81 -11.34 10.82
C GLN A 389 -22.89 -11.93 9.91
N VAL A 390 -24.15 -11.71 10.23
CA VAL A 390 -25.28 -12.09 9.38
C VAL A 390 -25.25 -11.24 8.11
N HIS A 391 -25.35 -11.90 6.95
CA HIS A 391 -25.36 -11.26 5.65
C HIS A 391 -26.34 -12.00 4.73
N ASN A 392 -27.39 -11.31 4.29
CA ASN A 392 -28.52 -11.95 3.59
C ASN A 392 -29.06 -13.16 4.38
N ARG A 393 -29.18 -14.33 3.73
CA ARG A 393 -29.58 -15.60 4.35
C ARG A 393 -28.40 -16.45 4.80
N GLY A 394 -27.24 -15.83 5.04
CA GLY A 394 -26.03 -16.53 5.42
C GLY A 394 -25.18 -15.79 6.44
N LEU A 395 -24.01 -16.37 6.70
CA LEU A 395 -23.06 -15.92 7.70
C LEU A 395 -21.70 -15.64 7.05
N ARG A 396 -21.09 -14.52 7.45
CA ARG A 396 -19.71 -14.17 7.16
C ARG A 396 -18.88 -14.36 8.41
N ARG A 397 -17.99 -15.34 8.40
CA ARG A 397 -17.12 -15.63 9.55
C ARG A 397 -16.16 -14.47 9.79
N LEU A 398 -16.00 -14.02 11.03
CA LEU A 398 -14.94 -13.07 11.37
C LEU A 398 -13.63 -13.87 11.52
N ALA A 399 -12.60 -13.50 10.77
CA ALA A 399 -11.43 -14.35 10.58
C ALA A 399 -10.74 -14.75 11.90
N ASN A 400 -10.64 -13.80 12.85
CA ASN A 400 -10.05 -13.97 14.18
C ASN A 400 -10.43 -12.78 15.09
N TRP A 401 -9.99 -12.81 16.36
CA TRP A 401 -10.22 -11.72 17.31
C TRP A 401 -9.65 -10.38 16.84
N LYS A 402 -8.47 -10.38 16.22
CA LYS A 402 -7.86 -9.16 15.69
C LYS A 402 -8.74 -8.47 14.64
N THR A 403 -9.53 -9.23 13.90
CA THR A 403 -10.53 -8.71 12.97
C THR A 403 -11.61 -7.93 13.70
N MET A 404 -12.15 -8.45 14.81
CA MET A 404 -13.13 -7.74 15.63
C MET A 404 -12.58 -6.43 16.18
N GLU A 405 -11.36 -6.45 16.73
CA GLU A 405 -10.69 -5.24 17.22
C GLU A 405 -10.53 -4.20 16.11
N SER A 406 -10.04 -4.64 14.95
CA SER A 406 -9.73 -3.74 13.83
C SER A 406 -10.99 -3.09 13.24
N TRP A 407 -12.15 -3.73 13.39
CA TRP A 407 -13.44 -3.20 12.94
C TRP A 407 -14.26 -2.51 14.03
N HIS A 408 -13.68 -2.30 15.22
CA HIS A 408 -14.37 -1.72 16.38
C HIS A 408 -15.67 -2.49 16.72
N MET A 409 -15.64 -3.82 16.58
CA MET A 409 -16.81 -4.70 16.76
C MET A 409 -16.82 -5.46 18.09
N VAL A 410 -15.76 -5.35 18.90
CA VAL A 410 -15.61 -6.07 20.17
C VAL A 410 -16.77 -5.82 21.13
N GLU A 411 -17.22 -4.57 21.21
CA GLU A 411 -18.30 -4.15 22.12
C GLU A 411 -19.71 -4.39 21.56
N ARG A 412 -19.84 -4.89 20.33
CA ARG A 412 -21.16 -5.18 19.74
C ARG A 412 -21.76 -6.42 20.40
N ILE A 413 -23.07 -6.42 20.58
CA ILE A 413 -23.79 -7.60 21.09
C ILE A 413 -23.63 -8.76 20.11
N GLN A 414 -23.26 -9.92 20.65
CA GLN A 414 -23.15 -11.18 19.92
C GLN A 414 -24.31 -12.07 20.33
N VAL A 415 -25.26 -12.28 19.43
CA VAL A 415 -26.43 -13.13 19.69
C VAL A 415 -25.99 -14.60 19.67
N PRO A 416 -26.15 -15.36 20.76
CA PRO A 416 -25.78 -16.76 20.77
C PRO A 416 -26.71 -17.56 19.85
N ILE A 417 -26.14 -18.43 19.02
CA ILE A 417 -26.88 -19.35 18.16
C ILE A 417 -26.38 -20.78 18.39
N SER A 418 -27.29 -21.75 18.28
CA SER A 418 -27.00 -23.18 18.31
C SER A 418 -26.36 -23.66 17.01
N TRP A 419 -25.82 -24.88 17.02
CA TRP A 419 -25.32 -25.52 15.81
C TRP A 419 -26.41 -25.78 14.77
N GLU A 420 -27.63 -26.07 15.23
CA GLU A 420 -28.79 -26.29 14.37
C GLU A 420 -29.21 -24.99 13.66
N GLU A 421 -29.27 -23.88 14.41
CA GLU A 421 -29.53 -22.56 13.82
C GLU A 421 -28.44 -22.17 12.82
N LYS A 422 -27.15 -22.37 13.17
CA LYS A 422 -26.03 -22.10 12.27
C LYS A 422 -26.14 -22.89 10.96
N ALA A 423 -26.54 -24.17 11.03
CA ALA A 423 -26.70 -25.03 9.86
C ALA A 423 -27.82 -24.55 8.91
N GLY A 424 -28.75 -23.73 9.39
CA GLY A 424 -29.79 -23.09 8.58
C GLY A 424 -29.29 -21.91 7.73
N PHE A 425 -28.07 -21.41 7.96
CA PHE A 425 -27.50 -20.29 7.22
C PHE A 425 -26.56 -20.75 6.09
N GLY A 426 -26.56 -20.02 4.97
CA GLY A 426 -25.53 -20.16 3.94
C GLY A 426 -24.16 -19.65 4.39
N GLU A 427 -23.09 -20.08 3.72
CA GLU A 427 -21.73 -19.56 3.96
C GLU A 427 -21.38 -18.45 2.96
N PHE A 428 -20.77 -17.37 3.46
CA PHE A 428 -20.27 -16.26 2.65
C PHE A 428 -18.80 -15.97 2.94
N LEU A 429 -18.18 -15.16 2.08
CA LEU A 429 -16.77 -14.76 2.24
C LEU A 429 -16.51 -14.23 3.66
N PRO A 430 -15.46 -14.71 4.34
CA PRO A 430 -15.11 -14.27 5.68
C PRO A 430 -14.73 -12.78 5.69
N ILE A 431 -14.81 -12.19 6.87
CA ILE A 431 -14.39 -10.82 7.14
C ILE A 431 -12.98 -10.85 7.69
N VAL A 432 -12.11 -9.97 7.20
CA VAL A 432 -10.69 -9.88 7.59
C VAL A 432 -10.33 -8.49 8.12
N SER A 433 -9.25 -8.39 8.90
CA SER A 433 -8.69 -7.09 9.29
C SER A 433 -8.31 -6.24 8.06
N PRO A 434 -8.68 -4.94 8.03
CA PRO A 434 -8.20 -4.03 7.02
C PRO A 434 -6.72 -3.66 7.31
N PRO A 435 -5.97 -3.16 6.31
CA PRO A 435 -4.73 -2.45 6.57
C PRO A 435 -4.99 -1.22 7.45
N MET A 436 -4.12 -0.94 8.43
CA MET A 436 -4.17 0.31 9.15
C MET A 436 -3.64 1.44 8.26
N ILE A 437 -4.41 2.52 8.12
CA ILE A 437 -4.02 3.69 7.33
C ILE A 437 -3.91 4.90 8.28
N HIS A 438 -2.77 5.58 8.27
CA HIS A 438 -2.55 6.82 9.01
C HIS A 438 -2.29 8.01 8.07
N SER A 439 -1.60 7.77 6.95
CA SER A 439 -1.12 8.84 6.08
C SER A 439 -2.26 9.44 5.24
N LEU A 440 -2.61 10.69 5.56
CA LEU A 440 -3.56 11.50 4.79
C LEU A 440 -2.96 12.76 4.18
N GLU A 441 -1.77 13.15 4.60
CA GLU A 441 -1.24 14.44 4.22
C GLU A 441 -0.48 14.30 2.90
N LEU A 442 -0.93 15.04 1.87
CA LEU A 442 -0.13 15.30 0.67
C LEU A 442 0.96 16.33 0.97
#